data_AF-A0A6L8U283-F1
#
_entry.id   AF-A0A6L8U283-F1
#
_cell.length_a   1.000
_cell.length_b   1.000
_cell.length_c   1.000
_cell.angle_alpha   90.00
_cell.angle_beta   90.00
_cell.angle_gamma   90.00
#
_symmetry.space_group_name_H-M   'P 1'
#
loop_
_entity.id
_entity.type
_entity.pdbx_description
1 polymer ?
#
loop_
_entity_poly.entity_id
_entity_poly.type
_entity_poly.pdbx_seq_one_letter_code
_entity_poly.pdbx_strand_id
1 'polypeptide(L)'
;LVSSLFGSWFRLTGNHGDAALCFSLGGALLAFFYFNVFSRKNKLFLGDTGSLLTGFLLAIFTFRILQLDQQASDAYFIKSAPAVVVGILILPLFDTLRVFLIRILQGKSPFAADRQHIHHMLLQMGFNHIQTTIILLSVNIIFIVLNLALQGIGILKLLLFNLGLASLLSYYLFIASRNRTKKQQDADLILEGTWKREIISRSKMGGNVYIEEENRQESTDPLTDKDMTKKTIPEVAAKDIKKERIVEIHAD
;
A
#
# COMPACT_ATOMS: atom_id res chain seq x y z
N LEU A 1 -16.38 1.85 -6.03
CA LEU A 1 -16.78 3.10 -5.34
C LEU A 1 -16.95 4.25 -6.33
N VAL A 2 -15.87 4.85 -6.84
CA VAL A 2 -15.94 6.02 -7.74
C VAL A 2 -16.85 5.78 -8.95
N SER A 3 -16.64 4.65 -9.64
CA SER A 3 -17.45 4.29 -10.81
C SER A 3 -18.95 4.17 -10.48
N SER A 4 -19.32 3.60 -9.33
CA SER A 4 -20.71 3.53 -8.87
C SER A 4 -21.29 4.90 -8.50
N LEU A 5 -20.47 5.81 -7.95
CA LEU A 5 -20.88 7.18 -7.64
C LEU A 5 -21.16 7.97 -8.92
N PHE A 6 -20.27 7.89 -9.91
CA PHE A 6 -20.47 8.50 -11.23
C PHE A 6 -21.72 7.94 -11.92
N GLY A 7 -21.90 6.61 -11.90
CA GLY A 7 -23.10 5.97 -12.46
C GLY A 7 -24.39 6.43 -11.79
N SER A 8 -24.37 6.63 -10.47
CA SER A 8 -25.51 7.16 -9.72
C SER A 8 -25.84 8.60 -10.14
N TRP A 9 -24.83 9.45 -10.29
CA TRP A 9 -25.02 10.83 -10.76
C TRP A 9 -25.58 10.88 -12.18
N PHE A 10 -25.01 10.10 -13.13
CA PHE A 10 -25.54 10.01 -14.50
C PHE A 10 -26.98 9.50 -14.54
N ARG A 11 -27.33 8.55 -13.67
CA ARG A 11 -28.69 8.02 -13.59
C ARG A 11 -29.69 9.08 -13.12
N LEU A 12 -29.27 9.97 -12.21
CA LEU A 12 -30.09 11.07 -11.68
C LEU A 12 -30.24 12.22 -12.69
N THR A 13 -29.22 12.49 -13.51
CA THR A 13 -29.26 13.52 -14.56
C THR A 13 -29.90 13.05 -15.87
N GLY A 14 -30.44 11.83 -15.92
CA GLY A 14 -31.12 11.26 -17.10
C GLY A 14 -30.19 10.64 -18.16
N ASN A 15 -28.88 10.58 -17.91
CA ASN A 15 -27.88 10.02 -18.82
C ASN A 15 -27.73 8.50 -18.62
N HIS A 16 -28.75 7.75 -19.04
CA HIS A 16 -28.81 6.30 -18.81
C HIS A 16 -27.67 5.51 -19.47
N GLY A 17 -27.19 5.94 -20.64
CA GLY A 17 -26.07 5.29 -21.34
C GLY A 17 -24.78 5.34 -20.53
N ASP A 18 -24.39 6.53 -20.07
CA ASP A 18 -23.19 6.72 -19.24
C ASP A 18 -23.33 6.01 -17.89
N ALA A 19 -24.53 6.01 -17.31
CA ALA A 19 -24.82 5.27 -16.09
C ALA A 19 -24.59 3.75 -16.26
N ALA A 20 -25.07 3.16 -17.36
CA ALA A 20 -24.89 1.75 -17.66
C ALA A 20 -23.42 1.37 -17.84
N LEU A 21 -22.62 2.22 -18.49
CA LEU A 21 -21.17 2.02 -18.64
C LEU A 21 -20.46 2.07 -17.28
N CYS A 22 -20.82 3.04 -16.44
CA CYS A 22 -20.29 3.15 -15.08
C CYS A 22 -20.63 1.93 -14.23
N PHE A 23 -21.90 1.50 -14.19
CA PHE A 23 -22.28 0.33 -13.40
C PHE A 23 -21.68 -0.97 -13.93
N SER A 24 -21.50 -1.10 -15.26
CA SER A 24 -20.78 -2.22 -15.87
C SER A 24 -19.32 -2.27 -15.44
N LEU A 25 -18.60 -1.14 -15.47
CA LEU A 25 -17.23 -1.05 -14.97
C LEU A 25 -17.16 -1.37 -13.47
N GLY A 26 -18.07 -0.80 -12.68
CA GLY A 26 -18.18 -1.08 -11.24
C GLY A 26 -18.41 -2.56 -10.94
N GLY A 27 -19.29 -3.22 -11.70
CA GLY A 27 -19.56 -4.66 -11.58
C GLY A 27 -18.37 -5.52 -11.98
N ALA A 28 -17.69 -5.20 -13.08
CA ALA A 28 -16.47 -5.89 -13.50
C ALA A 28 -15.34 -5.77 -12.46
N LEU A 29 -15.15 -4.58 -11.89
CA LEU A 29 -14.17 -4.34 -10.82
C LEU A 29 -14.56 -5.04 -9.52
N LEU A 30 -15.85 -5.18 -9.21
CA LEU A 30 -16.32 -5.92 -8.04
C LEU A 30 -16.04 -7.42 -8.18
N ALA A 31 -16.32 -8.00 -9.36
CA ALA A 31 -15.98 -9.38 -9.67
C ALA A 31 -14.46 -9.59 -9.62
N PHE A 32 -13.68 -8.69 -10.23
CA PHE A 32 -12.22 -8.70 -10.14
C PHE A 32 -11.73 -8.64 -8.69
N PHE A 33 -12.27 -7.73 -7.87
CA PHE A 33 -11.91 -7.58 -6.46
C PHE A 33 -12.14 -8.88 -5.68
N TYR A 34 -13.27 -9.56 -5.93
CA TYR A 34 -13.54 -10.84 -5.30
C TYR A 34 -12.46 -11.88 -5.60
N PHE A 35 -12.08 -12.04 -6.87
CA PHE A 35 -11.03 -12.98 -7.28
C PHE A 35 -9.61 -12.52 -6.88
N ASN A 36 -9.40 -11.22 -6.72
CA ASN A 36 -8.11 -10.68 -6.29
C ASN A 36 -7.86 -10.94 -4.79
N VAL A 37 -8.89 -10.76 -3.95
CA VAL A 37 -8.76 -10.81 -2.49
C VAL A 37 -9.12 -12.18 -1.90
N PHE A 38 -10.25 -12.77 -2.29
CA PHE A 38 -10.81 -13.94 -1.60
C PHE A 38 -10.46 -15.27 -2.28
N SER A 39 -10.10 -15.27 -3.57
CA SER A 39 -9.73 -16.49 -4.28
C SER A 39 -8.37 -17.03 -3.82
N ARG A 40 -8.35 -18.29 -3.36
CA ARG A 40 -7.11 -18.99 -2.96
C ARG A 40 -6.44 -19.76 -4.10
N LYS A 41 -7.22 -20.22 -5.09
CA LYS A 41 -6.72 -21.04 -6.21
C LYS A 41 -6.39 -20.20 -7.44
N ASN A 42 -7.25 -19.25 -7.80
CA ASN A 42 -7.14 -18.47 -9.04
C ASN A 42 -7.14 -16.98 -8.70
N LYS A 43 -5.99 -16.42 -8.32
CA LYS A 43 -5.85 -14.98 -8.09
C LYS A 43 -5.73 -14.25 -9.41
N LEU A 44 -6.62 -13.29 -9.64
CA LEU A 44 -6.55 -12.40 -10.79
C LEU A 44 -5.74 -11.15 -10.43
N PHE A 45 -4.81 -10.79 -11.32
CA PHE A 45 -4.09 -9.54 -11.29
C PHE A 45 -4.62 -8.64 -12.40
N LEU A 46 -4.83 -7.36 -12.13
CA LEU A 46 -5.43 -6.43 -13.08
C LEU A 46 -4.50 -6.19 -14.29
N GLY A 47 -3.19 -6.26 -14.04
CA GLY A 47 -2.15 -5.95 -15.02
C GLY A 47 -2.16 -4.48 -15.43
N ASP A 48 -1.18 -4.12 -16.27
CA ASP A 48 -1.05 -2.76 -16.77
C ASP A 48 -2.23 -2.37 -17.66
N THR A 49 -2.63 -3.27 -18.57
CA THR A 49 -3.78 -3.06 -19.47
C THR A 49 -5.07 -2.74 -18.72
N GLY A 50 -5.40 -3.53 -17.68
CA GLY A 50 -6.63 -3.31 -16.92
C GLY A 50 -6.59 -2.01 -16.12
N SER A 51 -5.43 -1.67 -15.55
CA SER A 51 -5.26 -0.42 -14.79
C SER A 51 -5.34 0.82 -15.69
N LEU A 52 -4.72 0.78 -16.87
CA LEU A 52 -4.75 1.86 -17.86
C LEU A 52 -6.16 2.05 -18.44
N LEU A 53 -6.83 0.96 -18.82
CA LEU A 53 -8.22 1.01 -19.30
C LEU A 53 -9.15 1.59 -18.23
N THR A 54 -9.02 1.17 -16.98
CA THR A 54 -9.83 1.68 -15.88
C THR A 54 -9.60 3.18 -15.67
N GLY A 55 -8.33 3.62 -15.67
CA GLY A 55 -7.98 5.04 -15.57
C GLY A 55 -8.52 5.87 -16.73
N PHE A 56 -8.42 5.35 -17.96
CA PHE A 56 -8.94 5.99 -19.16
C PHE A 56 -10.46 6.16 -19.13
N LEU A 57 -11.20 5.11 -18.76
CA LEU A 57 -12.66 5.19 -18.62
C LEU A 57 -13.07 6.18 -17.52
N LEU A 58 -12.38 6.18 -16.36
CA LEU A 58 -12.65 7.16 -15.30
C LEU A 58 -12.36 8.60 -15.74
N ALA A 59 -11.35 8.83 -16.59
CA ALA A 59 -11.09 10.14 -17.18
C ALA A 59 -12.22 10.57 -18.13
N ILE A 60 -12.70 9.68 -19.01
CA ILE A 60 -13.86 9.95 -19.87
C ILE A 60 -15.09 10.33 -19.04
N PHE A 61 -15.41 9.53 -18.02
CA PHE A 61 -16.56 9.79 -17.16
C PHE A 61 -16.42 11.12 -16.40
N THR A 62 -15.21 11.46 -15.97
CA THR A 62 -14.91 12.76 -15.35
C THR A 62 -15.25 13.91 -16.29
N PHE A 63 -14.76 13.88 -17.54
CA PHE A 63 -15.08 14.92 -18.52
C PHE A 63 -16.57 14.99 -18.83
N ARG A 64 -17.25 13.85 -18.94
CA ARG A 64 -18.71 13.79 -19.14
C ARG A 64 -19.47 14.46 -17.99
N ILE A 65 -19.09 14.23 -16.74
CA ILE A 65 -19.69 14.90 -15.58
C ILE A 65 -19.49 16.42 -15.68
N LEU A 66 -18.25 16.88 -15.92
CA LEU A 66 -17.95 18.31 -16.00
C LEU A 66 -18.69 19.04 -17.13
N GLN A 67 -18.97 18.34 -18.23
CA GLN A 67 -19.73 18.89 -19.35
C GLN A 67 -21.23 18.93 -19.04
N LEU A 68 -21.79 17.82 -18.54
CA LEU A 68 -23.23 17.68 -18.28
C LEU A 68 -23.68 18.48 -17.06
N ASP A 69 -22.80 18.71 -16.09
CA ASP A 69 -23.10 19.50 -14.91
C ASP A 69 -23.48 20.95 -15.26
N GLN A 70 -22.85 21.54 -16.28
CA GLN A 70 -23.22 22.88 -16.78
C GLN A 70 -24.65 22.95 -17.36
N GLN A 71 -25.25 21.80 -17.67
CA GLN A 71 -26.58 21.67 -18.24
C GLN A 71 -27.57 21.01 -17.28
N ALA A 72 -27.12 20.65 -16.06
CA ALA A 72 -27.94 19.97 -15.09
C ALA A 72 -28.97 20.94 -14.48
N SER A 73 -30.15 20.41 -14.15
CA SER A 73 -31.15 21.16 -13.38
C SER A 73 -30.64 21.46 -11.97
N ASP A 74 -31.18 22.52 -11.35
CA ASP A 74 -30.75 23.03 -10.04
C ASP A 74 -30.70 21.96 -8.93
N ALA A 75 -31.52 20.90 -9.04
CA ALA A 75 -31.56 19.80 -8.06
C ALA A 75 -30.30 18.91 -8.06
N TYR A 76 -29.56 18.83 -9.16
CA TYR A 76 -28.40 17.93 -9.33
C TYR A 76 -27.11 18.66 -9.71
N PHE A 77 -27.16 19.99 -9.77
CA PHE A 77 -26.05 20.86 -10.10
C PHE A 77 -24.97 20.85 -8.99
N ILE A 78 -23.73 20.56 -9.38
CA ILE A 78 -22.56 20.55 -8.49
C ILE A 78 -21.83 21.88 -8.64
N LYS A 79 -22.08 22.82 -7.72
CA LYS A 79 -21.56 24.21 -7.78
C LYS A 79 -20.05 24.33 -8.05
N SER A 80 -19.26 23.41 -7.50
CA SER A 80 -17.81 23.36 -7.69
C SER A 80 -17.37 22.05 -8.36
N ALA A 81 -18.04 21.63 -9.44
CA ALA A 81 -17.86 20.32 -10.06
C ALA A 81 -16.40 19.91 -10.30
N PRO A 82 -15.49 20.76 -10.85
CA PRO A 82 -14.09 20.38 -11.03
C PRO A 82 -13.39 19.99 -9.73
N ALA A 83 -13.63 20.75 -8.65
CA ALA A 83 -13.02 20.50 -7.35
C ALA A 83 -13.60 19.25 -6.68
N VAL A 84 -14.92 19.05 -6.78
CA VAL A 84 -15.61 17.88 -6.23
C VAL A 84 -15.14 16.60 -6.91
N VAL A 85 -15.03 16.58 -8.25
CA VAL A 85 -14.58 15.40 -8.99
C VAL A 85 -13.11 15.06 -8.68
N VAL A 86 -12.24 16.07 -8.56
CA VAL A 86 -10.87 15.87 -8.05
C VAL A 86 -10.88 15.29 -6.63
N GLY A 87 -11.79 15.76 -5.77
CA GLY A 87 -11.99 15.22 -4.42
C GLY A 87 -12.42 13.75 -4.41
N ILE A 88 -13.31 13.35 -5.32
CA ILE A 88 -13.74 11.95 -5.48
C ILE A 88 -12.55 11.06 -5.89
N LEU A 89 -11.70 11.55 -6.80
CA LEU A 89 -10.52 10.85 -7.34
C LEU A 89 -9.23 11.11 -6.55
N ILE A 90 -9.32 11.74 -5.37
CA ILE A 90 -8.16 12.31 -4.69
C ILE A 90 -7.08 11.27 -4.36
N LEU A 91 -7.44 10.05 -3.95
CA LEU A 91 -6.46 9.05 -3.53
C LEU A 91 -5.49 8.65 -4.64
N PRO A 92 -5.93 8.11 -5.79
CA PRO A 92 -5.02 7.75 -6.88
C PRO A 92 -4.33 8.97 -7.49
N LEU A 93 -5.02 10.11 -7.62
CA LEU A 93 -4.43 11.33 -8.18
C LEU A 93 -3.32 11.89 -7.29
N PHE A 94 -3.61 12.07 -6.00
CA PHE A 94 -2.66 12.62 -5.06
C PHE A 94 -1.47 11.69 -4.83
N ASP A 95 -1.69 10.38 -4.66
CA ASP A 95 -0.61 9.43 -4.40
C ASP A 95 0.37 9.35 -5.58
N THR A 96 -0.14 9.29 -6.82
CA THR A 96 0.71 9.29 -8.02
C THR A 96 1.44 10.61 -8.19
N LEU A 97 0.76 11.76 -8.08
CA LEU A 97 1.39 13.09 -8.19
C LEU A 97 2.45 13.29 -7.11
N ARG A 98 2.16 12.94 -5.85
CA ARG A 98 3.12 13.07 -4.74
C ARG A 98 4.39 12.27 -5.02
N VAL A 99 4.26 10.99 -5.34
CA VAL A 99 5.43 10.13 -5.58
C VAL A 99 6.21 10.62 -6.82
N PHE A 100 5.50 11.03 -7.88
CA PHE A 100 6.11 11.61 -9.07
C PHE A 100 6.94 12.87 -8.74
N LEU A 101 6.38 13.80 -7.95
CA LEU A 101 7.07 15.01 -7.52
C LEU A 101 8.29 14.71 -6.63
N ILE A 102 8.16 13.80 -5.66
CA ILE A 102 9.27 13.40 -4.79
C ILE A 102 10.44 12.84 -5.61
N ARG A 103 10.16 12.05 -6.67
CA ARG A 103 11.21 11.51 -7.55
C ARG A 103 11.94 12.59 -8.32
N ILE A 104 11.19 13.53 -8.91
CA ILE A 104 11.78 14.67 -9.63
C ILE A 104 12.68 15.48 -8.71
N LEU A 105 12.23 15.77 -7.49
CA LEU A 105 13.03 16.49 -6.49
C LEU A 105 14.29 15.72 -6.05
N GLN A 106 14.30 14.40 -6.17
CA GLN A 106 15.46 13.54 -5.90
C GLN A 106 16.35 13.31 -7.13
N GLY A 107 16.05 13.94 -8.28
CA GLY A 107 16.79 13.72 -9.53
C GLY A 107 16.63 12.30 -10.11
N LYS A 108 15.61 11.55 -9.68
CA LYS A 108 15.31 10.20 -10.17
C LYS A 108 14.30 10.25 -11.30
N SER A 109 14.36 9.26 -12.19
CA SER A 109 13.34 9.10 -13.23
C SER A 109 11.96 8.94 -12.59
N PRO A 110 10.93 9.69 -13.05
CA PRO A 110 9.58 9.59 -12.52
C PRO A 110 8.92 8.21 -12.73
N PHE A 111 9.41 7.44 -13.71
CA PHE A 111 8.90 6.12 -14.07
C PHE A 111 9.62 4.95 -13.38
N ALA A 112 10.60 5.23 -12.52
CA ALA A 112 11.28 4.19 -11.75
C ALA A 112 10.33 3.59 -10.70
N ALA A 113 10.39 2.26 -10.52
CA ALA A 113 9.60 1.55 -9.51
C ALA A 113 9.96 2.04 -8.09
N ASP A 114 8.96 2.25 -7.24
CA ASP A 114 9.16 2.70 -5.86
C ASP A 114 8.11 2.13 -4.90
N ARG A 115 8.44 2.10 -3.61
CA ARG A 115 7.61 1.61 -2.50
C ARG A 115 7.08 2.76 -1.63
N GLN A 116 7.05 3.99 -2.14
CA GLN A 116 6.65 5.20 -1.40
C GLN A 116 5.16 5.55 -1.47
N HIS A 117 4.36 4.69 -2.12
CA HIS A 117 2.92 4.82 -2.20
C HIS A 117 2.25 4.63 -0.84
N ILE A 118 1.15 5.33 -0.59
CA ILE A 118 0.43 5.33 0.70
C ILE A 118 0.09 3.91 1.18
N HIS A 119 -0.30 3.01 0.27
CA HIS A 119 -0.64 1.63 0.64
C HIS A 119 0.57 0.85 1.18
N HIS A 120 1.77 1.06 0.64
CA HIS A 120 2.99 0.45 1.17
C HIS A 120 3.35 1.00 2.55
N MET A 121 3.09 2.30 2.79
CA MET A 121 3.30 2.90 4.10
C MET A 121 2.38 2.29 5.16
N LEU A 122 1.12 2.02 4.82
CA LEU A 122 0.19 1.31 5.70
C LEU A 122 0.64 -0.13 5.97
N LEU A 123 1.09 -0.85 4.95
CA LEU A 123 1.65 -2.21 5.14
C LEU A 123 2.88 -2.19 6.07
N GLN A 124 3.76 -1.20 5.94
CA GLN A 124 4.93 -1.02 6.83
C GLN A 124 4.54 -0.72 8.28
N MET A 125 3.35 -0.15 8.51
CA MET A 125 2.83 0.07 9.87
C MET A 125 2.29 -1.22 10.52
N GLY A 126 2.22 -2.32 9.78
CA GLY A 126 1.73 -3.62 10.25
C GLY A 126 0.27 -3.92 9.90
N PHE A 127 -0.37 -3.10 9.05
CA PHE A 127 -1.70 -3.42 8.53
C PHE A 127 -1.60 -4.54 7.49
N ASN A 128 -2.60 -5.42 7.46
CA ASN A 128 -2.72 -6.39 6.38
C ASN A 128 -3.31 -5.76 5.10
N HIS A 129 -3.31 -6.49 3.99
CA HIS A 129 -3.82 -5.99 2.71
C HIS A 129 -5.29 -5.56 2.77
N ILE A 130 -6.15 -6.35 3.44
CA ILE A 130 -7.59 -6.07 3.55
C ILE A 130 -7.83 -4.81 4.40
N GLN A 131 -7.17 -4.70 5.54
CA GLN A 131 -7.20 -3.53 6.42
C GLN A 131 -6.75 -2.28 5.66
N THR A 132 -5.66 -2.38 4.90
CA THR A 132 -5.17 -1.28 4.06
C THR A 132 -6.23 -0.84 3.04
N THR A 133 -6.88 -1.78 2.34
CA THR A 133 -7.96 -1.47 1.40
C THR A 133 -9.15 -0.80 2.09
N ILE A 134 -9.58 -1.29 3.26
CA ILE A 134 -10.72 -0.72 4.01
C ILE A 134 -10.39 0.70 4.49
N ILE A 135 -9.18 0.94 4.99
CA ILE A 135 -8.73 2.27 5.42
C ILE A 135 -8.76 3.24 4.23
N LEU A 136 -8.20 2.85 3.08
CA LEU A 136 -8.20 3.68 1.88
C LEU A 136 -9.63 3.97 1.39
N LEU A 137 -10.51 2.95 1.39
CA LEU A 137 -11.90 3.13 1.00
C LEU A 137 -12.63 4.10 1.94
N SER A 138 -12.42 3.95 3.26
CA SER A 138 -13.02 4.80 4.28
C SER A 138 -12.55 6.26 4.15
N VAL A 139 -11.25 6.48 3.97
CA VAL A 139 -10.69 7.81 3.71
C VAL A 139 -11.28 8.41 2.44
N ASN A 140 -11.42 7.64 1.36
CA ASN A 140 -12.03 8.14 0.13
C ASN A 140 -13.50 8.55 0.33
N ILE A 141 -14.29 7.76 1.07
CA ILE A 141 -15.67 8.12 1.42
C ILE A 141 -15.71 9.43 2.21
N ILE A 142 -14.81 9.64 3.18
CA ILE A 142 -14.71 10.89 3.94
C ILE A 142 -14.45 12.08 3.00
N PHE A 143 -13.49 11.94 2.06
CA PHE A 143 -13.23 12.99 1.07
C PHE A 143 -14.46 13.28 0.20
N ILE A 144 -15.18 12.26 -0.26
CA ILE A 144 -16.41 12.41 -1.05
C ILE A 144 -17.45 13.22 -0.25
N VAL A 145 -17.73 12.82 0.99
CA VAL A 145 -18.71 13.49 1.85
C VAL A 145 -18.31 14.94 2.11
N LEU A 146 -17.04 15.20 2.46
CA LEU A 146 -16.54 16.56 2.69
C LEU A 146 -16.64 17.43 1.44
N ASN A 147 -16.33 16.90 0.26
CA ASN A 147 -16.43 17.66 -0.99
C ASN A 147 -17.87 18.02 -1.33
N LEU A 148 -18.81 17.08 -1.15
CA LEU A 148 -20.24 17.35 -1.38
C LEU A 148 -20.79 18.35 -0.37
N ALA A 149 -20.36 18.30 0.89
CA ALA A 149 -20.76 19.24 1.93
C ALA A 149 -20.17 20.65 1.70
N LEU A 150 -18.93 20.73 1.22
CA LEU A 150 -18.19 21.99 1.05
C LEU A 150 -18.23 22.54 -0.37
N GLN A 151 -19.01 21.97 -1.29
CA GLN A 151 -19.07 22.40 -2.70
C GLN A 151 -19.43 23.89 -2.91
N GLY A 152 -20.00 24.55 -1.90
CA GLY A 152 -20.37 25.97 -1.92
C GLY A 152 -19.22 26.94 -1.66
N ILE A 153 -18.05 26.50 -1.18
CA ILE A 153 -16.94 27.42 -0.81
C ILE A 153 -16.18 27.99 -2.02
N GLY A 154 -16.47 27.48 -3.22
CA GLY A 154 -15.84 27.85 -4.49
C GLY A 154 -14.69 26.92 -4.87
N ILE A 155 -14.46 26.82 -6.18
CA ILE A 155 -13.58 25.84 -6.82
C ILE A 155 -12.15 25.90 -6.25
N LEU A 156 -11.53 27.09 -6.24
CA LEU A 156 -10.14 27.25 -5.80
C LEU A 156 -9.96 26.90 -4.32
N LYS A 157 -10.87 27.34 -3.45
CA LYS A 157 -10.79 27.07 -2.01
C LYS A 157 -10.96 25.58 -1.73
N LEU A 158 -11.88 24.91 -2.44
CA LEU A 158 -12.10 23.47 -2.27
C LEU A 158 -10.93 22.63 -2.81
N LEU A 159 -10.31 23.04 -3.92
CA LEU A 159 -9.08 22.40 -4.42
C LEU A 159 -7.92 22.53 -3.42
N LEU A 160 -7.69 23.73 -2.88
CA LEU A 160 -6.66 23.96 -1.87
C LEU A 160 -6.95 23.16 -0.59
N PHE A 161 -8.20 23.08 -0.17
CA PHE A 161 -8.62 22.25 0.96
C PHE A 161 -8.30 20.77 0.72
N ASN A 162 -8.66 20.23 -0.45
CA ASN A 162 -8.37 18.84 -0.81
C ASN A 162 -6.88 18.53 -0.81
N LEU A 163 -6.08 19.38 -1.45
CA LEU A 163 -4.62 19.23 -1.51
C LEU A 163 -3.98 19.35 -0.12
N GLY A 164 -4.42 20.33 0.68
CA GLY A 164 -3.95 20.53 2.04
C GLY A 164 -4.24 19.33 2.93
N LEU A 165 -5.49 18.86 2.95
CA LEU A 165 -5.89 17.71 3.76
C LEU A 165 -5.19 16.42 3.33
N ALA A 166 -5.09 16.15 2.02
CA ALA A 166 -4.39 14.97 1.50
C ALA A 166 -2.89 15.01 1.86
N SER A 167 -2.26 16.18 1.79
CA SER A 167 -0.85 16.38 2.15
C SER A 167 -0.62 16.18 3.63
N LEU A 168 -1.49 16.73 4.49
CA LEU A 168 -1.42 16.55 5.95
C LEU A 168 -1.57 15.08 6.34
N LEU A 169 -2.57 14.37 5.79
CA LEU A 169 -2.78 12.95 6.06
C LEU A 169 -1.59 12.11 5.58
N SER A 170 -1.08 12.39 4.38
CA SER A 170 0.09 11.67 3.85
C SER A 170 1.36 11.94 4.66
N TYR A 171 1.56 13.17 5.12
CA TYR A 171 2.68 13.54 5.98
C TYR A 171 2.60 12.85 7.35
N TYR A 172 1.41 12.84 7.97
CA TYR A 172 1.16 12.11 9.21
C TYR A 172 1.47 10.61 9.05
N LEU A 173 0.97 9.98 7.99
CA LEU A 173 1.27 8.57 7.69
C LEU A 173 2.76 8.33 7.47
N PHE A 174 3.48 9.27 6.84
CA PHE A 174 4.92 9.16 6.62
C PHE A 174 5.73 9.19 7.91
N ILE A 175 5.39 10.08 8.83
CA ILE A 175 6.03 10.11 10.15
C ILE A 175 5.70 8.82 10.92
N ALA A 176 4.43 8.42 10.94
CA ALA A 176 3.97 7.25 11.66
C ALA A 176 4.64 5.96 11.15
N SER A 177 4.74 5.78 9.83
CA SER A 177 5.41 4.63 9.24
C SER A 177 6.91 4.63 9.54
N ARG A 178 7.59 5.78 9.38
CA ARG A 178 9.03 5.91 9.66
C ARG A 178 9.38 5.61 11.11
N ASN A 179 8.56 6.08 12.06
CA ASN A 179 8.78 5.85 13.49
C ASN A 179 8.61 4.37 13.86
N ARG A 180 7.66 3.66 13.24
CA ARG A 180 7.50 2.21 13.42
C ARG A 180 8.70 1.43 12.88
N THR A 181 9.14 1.73 11.66
CA THR A 181 10.30 1.05 11.06
C THR A 181 11.56 1.23 11.89
N LYS A 182 11.83 2.44 12.39
CA LYS A 182 12.95 2.70 13.30
C LYS A 182 12.84 1.90 14.60
N LYS A 183 11.68 1.93 15.26
CA LYS A 183 11.46 1.20 16.52
C LYS A 183 11.65 -0.30 16.34
N GLN A 184 11.25 -0.84 15.20
CA GLN A 184 11.43 -2.26 14.88
C GLN A 184 12.90 -2.60 14.64
N GLN A 185 13.63 -1.76 13.89
CA GLN A 185 15.08 -1.90 13.73
C GLN A 185 15.83 -1.82 15.07
N ASP A 186 15.48 -0.86 15.92
CA ASP A 186 16.09 -0.71 17.25
C ASP A 186 15.79 -1.92 18.15
N ALA A 187 14.57 -2.46 18.10
CA ALA A 187 14.20 -3.66 18.84
C ALA A 187 14.98 -4.89 18.33
N ASP A 188 15.13 -5.05 17.02
CA ASP A 188 15.89 -6.15 16.42
C ASP A 188 17.37 -6.07 16.81
N LEU A 189 17.96 -4.87 16.82
CA LEU A 189 19.33 -4.63 17.28
C LEU A 189 19.52 -4.94 18.78
N ILE A 190 18.56 -4.58 19.63
CA ILE A 190 18.58 -4.91 21.07
C ILE A 190 18.47 -6.43 21.27
N LEU A 191 17.56 -7.09 20.53
CA LEU A 191 17.38 -8.53 20.58
C LEU A 191 18.63 -9.26 20.08
N GLU A 192 19.33 -8.74 19.07
CA GLU A 192 20.60 -9.30 18.59
C GLU A 192 21.72 -9.13 19.63
N GLY A 193 21.82 -7.93 20.24
CA GLY A 193 22.82 -7.65 21.28
C GLY A 193 22.63 -8.48 22.56
N THR A 194 21.38 -8.67 22.99
CA THR A 194 21.05 -9.53 24.16
C THR A 194 21.33 -11.01 23.88
N TRP A 195 20.95 -11.51 22.69
CA TRP A 195 21.29 -12.87 22.26
C TRP A 195 22.79 -13.11 22.25
N LYS A 196 23.58 -12.19 21.69
CA LYS A 196 25.04 -12.28 21.65
C LYS A 196 25.65 -12.30 23.06
N ARG A 197 25.13 -11.51 24.00
CA ARG A 197 25.59 -11.51 25.40
C ARG A 197 25.28 -12.83 26.12
N GLU A 198 24.08 -13.38 25.91
CA GLU A 198 23.67 -14.65 26.52
C GLU A 198 24.57 -15.81 26.07
N ILE A 199 24.83 -15.92 24.76
CA ILE A 199 25.72 -16.93 24.19
C ILE A 199 27.12 -16.85 24.80
N ILE A 200 27.71 -15.65 24.85
CA ILE A 200 29.06 -15.44 25.41
C ILE A 200 29.10 -15.82 26.89
N SER A 201 28.03 -15.52 27.65
CA SER A 201 27.94 -15.89 29.06
C SER A 201 27.90 -17.41 29.26
N ARG A 202 27.11 -18.13 28.44
CA ARG A 202 26.97 -19.59 28.50
C ARG A 202 28.24 -20.31 28.09
N SER A 203 28.91 -19.82 27.05
CA SER A 203 30.22 -20.33 26.64
C SER A 203 31.28 -20.18 27.74
N LYS A 204 31.29 -19.04 28.47
CA LYS A 204 32.20 -18.83 29.61
C LYS A 204 31.92 -19.72 30.82
N MET A 205 30.67 -20.16 31.00
CA MET A 205 30.28 -21.07 32.08
C MET A 205 30.53 -22.55 31.75
N GLY A 206 31.24 -22.85 30.65
CA GLY A 206 31.56 -24.23 30.25
C GLY A 206 30.45 -24.94 29.47
N GLY A 207 29.37 -24.23 29.08
CA GLY A 207 28.31 -24.78 28.25
C GLY A 207 28.74 -24.88 26.79
N ASN A 208 28.56 -26.05 26.18
CA ASN A 208 28.75 -26.24 24.73
C ASN A 208 27.58 -25.61 23.97
N VAL A 209 27.86 -24.59 23.18
CA VAL A 209 26.86 -23.97 22.30
C VAL A 209 27.16 -24.41 20.86
N TYR A 210 26.17 -25.03 20.23
CA TYR A 210 26.27 -25.54 18.88
C TYR A 210 25.63 -24.58 17.89
N ILE A 211 26.28 -24.37 16.75
CA ILE A 211 25.77 -23.60 15.62
C ILE A 211 25.53 -24.60 14.49
N GLU A 212 24.35 -24.57 13.89
CA GLU A 212 24.05 -25.35 12.69
C GLU A 212 24.32 -24.46 11.47
N GLU A 213 25.41 -24.73 10.78
CA GLU A 213 25.68 -24.11 9.49
C GLU A 213 25.09 -24.99 8.38
N GLU A 214 24.18 -24.41 7.60
CA GLU A 214 23.71 -25.02 6.35
C GLU A 214 24.88 -25.06 5.38
N ASN A 215 25.43 -26.25 5.14
CA ASN A 215 26.57 -26.44 4.27
C ASN A 215 26.10 -26.32 2.82
N ARG A 216 26.27 -25.12 2.24
CA ARG A 216 25.91 -24.86 0.83
C ARG A 216 26.98 -25.42 -0.10
N GLN A 217 27.21 -26.74 -0.07
CA GLN A 217 27.74 -27.41 -1.24
C GLN A 217 26.57 -27.57 -2.21
N GLU A 218 26.68 -26.99 -3.40
CA GLU A 218 25.71 -27.17 -4.49
C GLU A 218 25.64 -28.66 -4.84
N SER A 219 24.76 -29.42 -4.18
CA SER A 219 24.35 -30.72 -4.70
C SER A 219 23.28 -30.47 -5.76
N THR A 220 23.53 -30.95 -6.96
CA THR A 220 22.63 -30.88 -8.12
C THR A 220 21.56 -31.97 -8.11
N ASP A 221 21.35 -32.64 -6.96
CA ASP A 221 20.48 -33.80 -6.82
C ASP A 221 19.30 -33.49 -5.87
N PRO A 222 18.02 -33.55 -6.34
CA PRO A 222 16.85 -33.18 -5.54
C PRO A 222 16.53 -34.11 -4.36
N LEU A 223 17.30 -35.19 -4.17
CA LEU A 223 17.06 -36.24 -3.17
C LEU A 223 18.13 -36.33 -2.08
N THR A 224 19.10 -35.40 -2.02
CA THR A 224 20.06 -35.37 -0.90
C THR A 224 19.47 -34.66 0.32
N ASP A 225 19.38 -35.37 1.44
CA ASP A 225 19.07 -34.78 2.74
C ASP A 225 20.10 -33.70 3.08
N LYS A 226 19.69 -32.57 3.63
CA LYS A 226 20.60 -31.45 3.93
C LYS A 226 21.57 -31.90 5.03
N ASP A 227 22.83 -32.12 4.67
CA ASP A 227 23.87 -32.47 5.63
C ASP A 227 24.13 -31.28 6.58
N MET A 228 23.63 -31.36 7.81
CA MET A 228 23.80 -30.34 8.84
C MET A 228 25.01 -30.67 9.72
N THR A 229 25.99 -29.76 9.79
CA THR A 229 27.16 -29.90 10.67
C THR A 229 27.02 -29.03 11.92
N LYS A 230 27.20 -29.64 13.10
CA LYS A 230 27.19 -28.95 14.39
C LYS A 230 28.62 -28.54 14.76
N LYS A 231 28.88 -27.24 14.91
CA LYS A 231 30.17 -26.72 15.39
C LYS A 231 30.04 -26.04 16.74
N THR A 232 31.06 -26.19 17.59
CA THR A 232 31.15 -25.48 18.88
C THR A 232 31.68 -24.06 18.71
N ILE A 233 31.23 -23.12 19.55
CA ILE A 233 31.67 -21.70 19.51
C ILE A 233 33.20 -21.46 19.47
N PRO A 234 34.08 -22.22 20.15
CA PRO A 234 35.53 -21.98 20.05
C PRO A 234 36.07 -22.12 18.61
N GLU A 235 35.34 -22.84 17.76
CA GLU A 235 35.67 -23.12 16.36
C GLU A 235 35.22 -22.00 15.40
N VAL A 236 34.33 -21.08 15.84
CA VAL A 236 33.78 -19.98 15.05
C VAL A 236 33.90 -18.69 15.84
N ALA A 237 34.60 -17.67 15.30
CA ALA A 237 34.68 -16.37 15.96
C ALA A 237 33.26 -15.86 16.29
N ALA A 238 32.96 -15.65 17.57
CA ALA A 238 31.62 -15.27 18.07
C ALA A 238 31.04 -14.01 17.40
N LYS A 239 31.88 -13.23 16.72
CA LYS A 239 31.54 -12.03 15.98
C LYS A 239 30.85 -12.32 14.63
N ASP A 240 31.02 -13.50 14.07
CA ASP A 240 30.59 -13.88 12.70
C ASP A 240 29.29 -14.71 12.67
N ILE A 241 28.68 -14.95 13.84
CA ILE A 241 27.49 -15.79 13.98
C ILE A 241 26.21 -14.98 13.70
N LYS A 242 25.46 -15.38 12.67
CA LYS A 242 24.11 -14.85 12.40
C LYS A 242 23.04 -15.62 13.20
N LYS A 243 22.08 -14.88 13.76
CA LYS A 243 21.01 -15.39 14.64
C LYS A 243 20.16 -16.53 14.03
N GLU A 244 20.08 -16.59 12.71
CA GLU A 244 19.30 -17.57 11.94
C GLU A 244 19.97 -18.96 11.86
N ARG A 245 21.23 -19.13 12.34
CA ARG A 245 22.02 -20.37 12.24
C ARG A 245 22.13 -21.19 13.55
N ILE A 246 21.40 -20.83 14.60
CA ILE A 246 21.49 -21.58 15.88
C ILE A 246 20.15 -22.26 16.13
N VAL A 247 20.15 -23.58 15.98
CA VAL A 247 18.93 -24.40 16.06
C VAL A 247 18.62 -24.85 17.48
N GLU A 248 19.62 -25.02 18.37
CA GLU A 248 19.35 -25.35 19.78
C GLU A 248 20.58 -25.14 20.69
N ILE A 249 20.33 -24.75 21.95
CA ILE A 249 21.35 -24.63 23.00
C ILE A 249 21.10 -25.76 24.00
N HIS A 250 21.94 -26.79 24.00
CA HIS A 250 21.92 -27.85 25.01
C HIS A 250 22.91 -27.51 26.13
N ALA A 251 22.46 -27.63 27.37
CA ALA A 251 23.33 -27.65 28.55
C ALA A 251 23.30 -29.09 29.08
N ASP A 252 24.47 -29.67 29.30
CA ASP A 252 24.60 -30.96 30.00
C ASP A 252 24.14 -30.86 31.46
#